data_AF-A0A662K557-F1
#
_entry.id   AF-A0A662K557-F1
#
_cell.length_a   1.000
_cell.length_b   1.000
_cell.length_c   1.000
_cell.angle_alpha   90.00
_cell.angle_beta   90.00
_cell.angle_gamma   90.00
#
_symmetry.space_group_name_H-M   'P 1'
#
loop_
_entity.id
_entity.type
_entity.pdbx_description
1 polymer ?
#
loop_
_entity_poly.entity_id
_entity_poly.type
_entity_poly.pdbx_seq_one_letter_code
_entity_poly.pdbx_strand_id
1 'polypeptide(L)'
;ENKKKIVFLDLPGVYSQKDYLIKKGIIKKTEFEVFSISEEIKCLLRYPPNLLKSFINFRLNFPVILINGSGDYHYLTYFFISQIKEPFSLIVFDQHTDFRNFKNVVFDCGSWVKFTENLKKNYLKEIIIAGIYTDTKDYHSNVSFRFPECEIFEKGKFEKVYTGFLKRRRLKEFNENPQLNSENVYISVDLDCLTEDFVETKWGNGEVVLDELLNAIKNIKKNHKIIGVDVCGLKESPDEKSLKTVSEMVKILKI
;
A
#
# COMPACT_ATOMS: atom_id res chain seq x y z
N GLU A 1 -17.64 -10.66 19.56
CA GLU A 1 -17.26 -10.74 18.13
C GLU A 1 -16.03 -9.88 17.91
N ASN A 2 -14.94 -10.47 17.40
CA ASN A 2 -13.63 -9.84 17.28
C ASN A 2 -13.69 -8.62 16.36
N LYS A 3 -13.85 -7.42 16.93
CA LYS A 3 -13.67 -6.16 16.20
C LYS A 3 -12.30 -6.17 15.54
N LYS A 4 -12.24 -5.89 14.24
CA LYS A 4 -10.98 -5.72 13.50
C LYS A 4 -10.15 -4.67 14.23
N LYS A 5 -9.00 -5.07 14.76
CA LYS A 5 -8.13 -4.16 15.49
C LYS A 5 -7.34 -3.34 14.49
N ILE A 6 -7.38 -2.02 14.65
CA ILE A 6 -6.43 -1.14 13.98
C ILE A 6 -5.09 -1.39 14.65
N VAL A 7 -4.06 -1.70 13.88
CA VAL A 7 -2.72 -1.94 14.38
C VAL A 7 -1.84 -0.81 13.93
N PHE A 8 -1.32 -0.05 14.88
CA PHE A 8 -0.30 0.96 14.64
C PHE A 8 1.07 0.29 14.79
N LEU A 9 1.91 0.32 13.76
CA LEU A 9 3.29 -0.15 13.88
C LEU A 9 4.14 0.96 14.47
N ASP A 10 4.92 0.67 15.51
CA ASP A 10 5.82 1.61 16.19
C ASP A 10 6.94 2.10 15.27
N LEU A 11 6.58 2.97 14.34
CA LEU A 11 7.41 3.53 13.28
C LEU A 11 7.28 5.07 13.30
N PRO A 12 8.27 5.80 12.76
CA PRO A 12 8.23 7.25 12.68
C PRO A 12 6.88 7.80 12.15
N GLY A 13 6.33 8.79 12.86
CA GLY A 13 5.05 9.45 12.52
C GLY A 13 3.78 8.71 12.92
N VAL A 14 3.85 7.47 13.41
CA VAL A 14 2.65 6.68 13.74
C VAL A 14 1.87 7.24 14.94
N TYR A 15 2.57 7.76 15.96
CA TYR A 15 1.92 8.25 17.18
C TYR A 15 1.09 9.50 16.90
N SER A 16 1.58 10.41 16.05
CA SER A 16 0.83 11.58 15.59
C SER A 16 -0.49 11.16 14.93
N GLN A 17 -0.46 10.11 14.10
CA GLN A 17 -1.66 9.55 13.47
C GLN A 17 -2.62 8.96 14.51
N LYS A 18 -2.12 8.09 15.39
CA LYS A 18 -2.92 7.48 16.47
C LYS A 18 -3.58 8.54 17.35
N ASP A 19 -2.82 9.51 17.83
CA ASP A 19 -3.29 10.53 18.76
C ASP A 19 -4.29 11.47 18.09
N TYR A 20 -4.08 11.80 16.81
CA TYR A 20 -5.06 12.55 16.02
C TYR A 20 -6.38 11.79 15.87
N LEU A 21 -6.34 10.50 15.52
CA LEU A 21 -7.52 9.65 15.37
C LEU A 21 -8.31 9.53 16.67
N ILE A 22 -7.63 9.42 17.82
CA ILE A 22 -8.27 9.43 19.15
C ILE A 22 -8.88 10.80 19.43
N LYS A 23 -8.13 11.89 19.22
CA LYS A 23 -8.57 13.27 19.47
C LYS A 23 -9.81 13.64 18.65
N LYS A 24 -9.90 13.18 17.41
CA LYS A 24 -11.06 13.41 16.52
C LYS A 24 -12.20 12.40 16.75
N GLY A 25 -12.08 11.49 17.71
CA GLY A 25 -13.11 10.49 18.03
C GLY A 25 -13.30 9.43 16.96
N ILE A 26 -12.34 9.26 16.06
CA ILE A 26 -12.40 8.27 14.98
C ILE A 26 -12.19 6.86 15.54
N ILE A 27 -11.33 6.71 16.54
CA ILE A 27 -11.04 5.44 17.20
C ILE A 27 -11.09 5.58 18.72
N LYS A 28 -11.48 4.50 19.41
CA LYS A 28 -11.41 4.40 20.88
C LYS A 28 -10.14 3.64 21.30
N LYS A 29 -9.70 3.84 22.55
CA LYS A 29 -8.55 3.14 23.14
C LYS A 29 -8.66 1.60 23.14
N THR A 30 -9.87 1.06 23.00
CA THR A 30 -10.14 -0.38 22.94
C THR A 30 -10.18 -0.94 21.51
N GLU A 31 -10.03 -0.10 20.49
CA GLU A 31 -10.17 -0.46 19.08
C GLU A 31 -8.84 -0.59 18.34
N PHE A 32 -7.72 -0.36 19.03
CA PHE A 32 -6.40 -0.47 18.43
C PHE A 32 -5.38 -1.15 19.32
N GLU A 33 -4.30 -1.62 18.70
CA GLU A 33 -3.08 -2.07 19.33
C GLU A 33 -1.89 -1.33 18.73
N VAL A 34 -0.83 -1.17 19.50
CA VAL A 34 0.46 -0.69 19.00
C VAL A 34 1.40 -1.88 18.98
N PHE A 35 1.94 -2.18 17.82
CA PHE A 35 2.89 -3.27 17.64
C PHE A 35 4.30 -2.72 17.61
N SER A 36 5.14 -3.12 18.57
CA SER A 36 6.54 -2.71 18.60
C SER A 36 7.31 -3.35 17.45
N ILE A 37 8.14 -2.55 16.80
CA ILE A 37 8.99 -2.95 15.69
C ILE A 37 10.44 -2.89 16.15
N SER A 38 11.27 -3.85 15.72
CA SER A 38 12.67 -3.93 16.16
C SER A 38 13.47 -2.70 15.69
N GLU A 39 14.49 -2.33 16.45
CA GLU A 39 15.36 -1.20 16.10
C GLU A 39 16.08 -1.41 14.76
N GLU A 40 16.37 -2.66 14.40
CA GLU A 40 16.91 -2.98 13.07
C GLU A 40 15.93 -2.59 11.97
N ILE A 41 14.64 -2.93 12.09
CA ILE A 41 13.61 -2.50 11.13
C ILE A 41 13.51 -0.99 11.05
N LYS A 42 13.54 -0.30 12.20
CA LYS A 42 13.49 1.16 12.25
C LYS A 42 14.68 1.81 11.53
N CYS A 43 15.89 1.27 11.70
CA CYS A 43 17.14 1.88 11.24
C CYS A 43 17.61 1.42 9.85
N LEU A 44 17.37 0.17 9.49
CA LEU A 44 17.80 -0.41 8.22
C LEU A 44 16.61 -0.40 7.25
N LEU A 45 16.56 0.61 6.38
CA LEU A 45 15.53 0.73 5.34
C LEU A 45 15.84 -0.13 4.10
N ARG A 46 16.94 -0.88 4.13
CA ARG A 46 17.49 -1.67 3.02
C ARG A 46 18.07 -2.98 3.56
N TYR A 47 17.66 -4.10 2.99
CA TYR A 47 18.06 -5.43 3.46
C TYR A 47 18.68 -6.32 2.38
N PRO A 48 19.67 -7.13 2.77
CA PRO A 48 19.92 -8.40 2.11
C PRO A 48 18.66 -9.30 2.23
N PRO A 49 18.11 -9.84 1.12
CA PRO A 49 16.86 -10.61 1.15
C PRO A 49 16.86 -11.83 2.10
N ASN A 50 18.04 -12.37 2.43
CA ASN A 50 18.24 -13.52 3.31
C ASN A 50 18.10 -13.21 4.80
N LEU A 51 18.33 -11.96 5.24
CA LEU A 51 18.19 -11.55 6.63
C LEU A 51 16.75 -11.15 6.99
N LEU A 52 15.90 -11.10 5.98
CA LEU A 52 14.54 -10.60 6.10
C LEU A 52 13.66 -11.42 7.06
N LYS A 53 13.89 -12.73 7.12
CA LYS A 53 13.14 -13.65 7.98
C LYS A 53 13.49 -13.51 9.46
N SER A 54 14.69 -13.03 9.81
CA SER A 54 15.11 -12.91 11.21
C SER A 54 14.57 -11.66 11.89
N PHE A 55 14.25 -10.61 11.12
CA PHE A 55 13.79 -9.34 11.70
C PHE A 55 12.27 -9.27 11.90
N ILE A 56 11.51 -10.14 11.22
CA ILE A 56 10.04 -10.05 11.20
C ILE A 56 9.45 -11.32 11.79
N ASN A 57 9.32 -11.30 13.11
CA ASN A 57 8.78 -12.40 13.90
C ASN A 57 7.50 -11.99 14.63
N PHE A 58 6.52 -11.45 13.89
CA PHE A 58 5.20 -11.18 14.44
C PHE A 58 4.08 -11.73 13.55
N ARG A 59 3.00 -12.13 14.22
CA ARG A 59 1.82 -12.69 13.58
C ARG A 59 0.68 -11.69 13.58
N LEU A 60 0.10 -11.48 12.41
CA LEU A 60 -1.08 -10.66 12.25
C LEU A 60 -2.35 -11.52 12.30
N ASN A 61 -3.37 -11.00 12.97
CA ASN A 61 -4.71 -11.58 12.95
C ASN A 61 -5.53 -10.88 11.87
N PHE A 62 -5.76 -11.56 10.76
CA PHE A 62 -6.61 -11.06 9.68
C PHE A 62 -8.10 -11.26 10.03
N PRO A 63 -8.98 -10.33 9.64
CA PRO A 63 -8.69 -9.11 8.89
C PRO A 63 -8.16 -7.95 9.76
N VAL A 64 -7.22 -7.17 9.20
CA VAL A 64 -6.46 -6.12 9.92
C VAL A 64 -6.40 -4.80 9.13
N ILE A 65 -6.30 -3.68 9.84
CA ILE A 65 -5.95 -2.36 9.27
C ILE A 65 -4.64 -1.94 9.92
N LEU A 66 -3.59 -1.80 9.12
CA LEU A 66 -2.23 -1.44 9.56
C LEU A 66 -1.95 0.02 9.20
N ILE A 67 -1.37 0.75 10.15
CA ILE A 67 -0.93 2.14 9.95
C ILE A 67 0.59 2.17 10.21
N ASN A 68 1.35 2.44 9.15
CA ASN A 68 2.79 2.17 9.11
C ASN A 68 3.67 3.42 9.10
N GLY A 69 3.10 4.63 9.23
CA GLY A 69 3.90 5.85 9.26
C GLY A 69 4.47 6.20 7.88
N SER A 70 5.80 6.27 7.81
CA SER A 70 6.54 6.68 6.61
C SER A 70 6.49 5.69 5.45
N GLY A 71 6.49 6.22 4.21
CA GLY A 71 6.61 5.43 2.98
C GLY A 71 7.94 4.69 2.86
N ASP A 72 8.97 5.08 3.64
CA ASP A 72 10.21 4.31 3.76
C ASP A 72 9.98 2.84 4.20
N TYR A 73 8.85 2.57 4.87
CA TYR A 73 8.47 1.26 5.38
C TYR A 73 7.42 0.54 4.52
N HIS A 74 7.11 1.03 3.31
CA HIS A 74 6.11 0.40 2.44
C HIS A 74 6.45 -1.05 2.08
N TYR A 75 7.74 -1.39 2.07
CA TYR A 75 8.22 -2.76 1.93
C TYR A 75 7.67 -3.74 2.97
N LEU A 76 7.16 -3.25 4.11
CA LEU A 76 6.58 -4.11 5.13
C LEU A 76 5.31 -4.83 4.63
N THR A 77 4.64 -4.28 3.61
CA THR A 77 3.51 -4.90 2.91
C THR A 77 3.82 -6.31 2.47
N TYR A 78 5.03 -6.56 1.94
CA TYR A 78 5.48 -7.90 1.55
C TYR A 78 5.33 -8.92 2.69
N PHE A 79 5.62 -8.54 3.94
CA PHE A 79 5.51 -9.45 5.07
C PHE A 79 4.08 -9.70 5.47
N PHE A 80 3.26 -8.65 5.53
CA PHE A 80 1.86 -8.80 5.91
C PHE A 80 1.20 -9.80 4.96
N ILE A 81 1.36 -9.61 3.65
CA ILE A 81 0.74 -10.48 2.67
C ILE A 81 1.36 -11.89 2.62
N SER A 82 2.63 -12.06 3.01
CA SER A 82 3.27 -13.39 3.09
C SER A 82 2.65 -14.31 4.16
N GLN A 83 2.00 -13.71 5.17
CA GLN A 83 1.31 -14.42 6.25
C GLN A 83 -0.07 -14.94 5.83
N ILE A 84 -0.66 -14.41 4.76
CA ILE A 84 -1.99 -14.80 4.28
C ILE A 84 -1.95 -16.24 3.74
N LYS A 85 -2.89 -17.07 4.21
CA LYS A 85 -3.00 -18.50 3.87
C LYS A 85 -4.29 -18.87 3.12
N GLU A 86 -4.87 -17.92 2.39
CA GLU A 86 -6.05 -18.11 1.53
C GLU A 86 -5.89 -17.29 0.24
N PRO A 87 -6.44 -17.73 -0.92
CA PRO A 87 -6.35 -17.01 -2.19
C PRO A 87 -6.75 -15.53 -2.07
N PHE A 88 -5.99 -14.60 -2.64
CA PHE A 88 -6.29 -13.17 -2.62
C PHE A 88 -5.70 -12.39 -3.81
N SER A 89 -6.31 -11.26 -4.15
CA SER A 89 -5.75 -10.23 -5.04
C SER A 89 -5.12 -9.11 -4.21
N LEU A 90 -3.96 -8.60 -4.65
CA LEU A 90 -3.31 -7.42 -4.06
C LEU A 90 -3.59 -6.18 -4.91
N ILE A 91 -4.08 -5.12 -4.28
CA ILE A 91 -4.18 -3.80 -4.90
C ILE A 91 -3.22 -2.86 -4.17
N VAL A 92 -2.33 -2.20 -4.92
CA VAL A 92 -1.37 -1.21 -4.43
C VAL A 92 -1.77 0.15 -5.01
N PHE A 93 -2.16 1.07 -4.14
CA PHE A 93 -2.36 2.47 -4.48
C PHE A 93 -1.08 3.23 -4.15
N ASP A 94 -0.39 3.71 -5.18
CA ASP A 94 0.96 4.26 -5.09
C ASP A 94 1.25 5.07 -6.37
N GLN A 95 2.07 6.11 -6.29
CA GLN A 95 2.60 6.75 -7.50
C GLN A 95 3.86 6.06 -8.05
N HIS A 96 4.48 5.16 -7.28
CA HIS A 96 5.62 4.32 -7.64
C HIS A 96 5.19 2.90 -7.99
N THR A 97 6.04 2.17 -8.72
CA THR A 97 5.77 0.75 -9.00
C THR A 97 6.29 -0.17 -7.92
N ASP A 98 7.25 0.30 -7.11
CA ASP A 98 8.01 -0.48 -6.15
C ASP A 98 8.56 -1.80 -6.72
N PHE A 99 8.82 -1.80 -8.03
CA PHE A 99 9.22 -2.95 -8.82
C PHE A 99 10.64 -2.78 -9.38
N ARG A 100 11.54 -2.08 -8.68
CA ARG A 100 12.90 -1.89 -9.19
C ARG A 100 13.59 -3.23 -9.46
N ASN A 101 14.01 -3.45 -10.71
CA ASN A 101 14.53 -4.74 -11.21
C ASN A 101 15.94 -4.60 -11.83
N PHE A 102 16.99 -4.94 -11.08
CA PHE A 102 18.41 -4.88 -11.47
C PHE A 102 19.18 -6.14 -11.04
N LYS A 103 20.38 -6.38 -11.59
CA LYS A 103 21.20 -7.56 -11.26
C LYS A 103 21.55 -7.72 -9.77
N ASN A 104 21.48 -6.64 -8.98
CA ASN A 104 21.73 -6.61 -7.54
C ASN A 104 20.60 -5.87 -6.78
N VAL A 105 19.34 -6.30 -6.92
CA VAL A 105 18.23 -5.63 -6.21
C VAL A 105 18.38 -5.78 -4.70
N VAL A 106 18.52 -4.65 -4.01
CA VAL A 106 18.36 -4.53 -2.56
C VAL A 106 16.88 -4.47 -2.23
N PHE A 107 16.43 -5.23 -1.23
CA PHE A 107 15.04 -5.21 -0.76
C PHE A 107 14.78 -3.96 0.09
N ASP A 108 13.86 -3.11 -0.37
CA ASP A 108 13.44 -1.83 0.23
C ASP A 108 12.08 -1.39 -0.33
N CYS A 109 11.61 -0.20 0.04
CA CYS A 109 10.35 0.36 -0.47
C CYS A 109 10.30 0.31 -2.01
N GLY A 110 11.30 0.85 -2.71
CA GLY A 110 11.30 0.87 -4.18
C GLY A 110 11.38 -0.49 -4.90
N SER A 111 11.42 -1.63 -4.20
CA SER A 111 11.61 -2.95 -4.82
C SER A 111 10.74 -4.08 -4.28
N TRP A 112 9.97 -3.89 -3.20
CA TRP A 112 9.28 -4.99 -2.52
C TRP A 112 8.27 -5.71 -3.42
N VAL A 113 7.63 -5.02 -4.37
CA VAL A 113 6.67 -5.62 -5.31
C VAL A 113 7.36 -6.67 -6.17
N LYS A 114 8.63 -6.45 -6.56
CA LYS A 114 9.42 -7.47 -7.28
C LYS A 114 9.58 -8.76 -6.48
N PHE A 115 9.72 -8.67 -5.16
CA PHE A 115 9.92 -9.85 -4.32
C PHE A 115 8.63 -10.64 -4.07
N THR A 116 7.46 -10.04 -4.27
CA THR A 116 6.16 -10.75 -4.20
C THR A 116 6.04 -11.85 -5.28
N GLU A 117 6.89 -11.85 -6.30
CA GLU A 117 6.96 -12.96 -7.26
C GLU A 117 7.27 -14.30 -6.58
N ASN A 118 7.99 -14.28 -5.46
CA ASN A 118 8.24 -15.47 -4.65
C ASN A 118 6.97 -16.02 -3.97
N LEU A 119 5.90 -15.21 -3.90
CA LEU A 119 4.60 -15.59 -3.36
C LEU A 119 3.65 -16.14 -4.45
N LYS A 120 4.02 -16.08 -5.74
CA LYS A 120 3.19 -16.57 -6.88
C LYS A 120 2.78 -18.03 -6.76
N LYS A 121 3.62 -18.87 -6.15
CA LYS A 121 3.32 -20.31 -5.94
C LYS A 121 2.34 -20.55 -4.79
N ASN A 122 1.95 -19.50 -4.06
CA ASN A 122 1.07 -19.58 -2.90
C ASN A 122 -0.34 -19.06 -3.27
N TYR A 123 -0.84 -18.13 -2.46
CA TYR A 123 -2.21 -17.67 -2.47
C TYR A 123 -2.44 -16.37 -3.25
N LEU A 124 -1.40 -15.59 -3.55
CA LEU A 124 -1.50 -14.34 -4.31
C LEU A 124 -1.87 -14.64 -5.77
N LYS A 125 -3.00 -14.12 -6.26
CA LYS A 125 -3.56 -14.40 -7.59
C LYS A 125 -3.22 -13.35 -8.64
N GLU A 126 -3.03 -12.12 -8.21
CA GLU A 126 -2.61 -10.99 -9.04
C GLU A 126 -2.17 -9.83 -8.17
N ILE A 127 -1.47 -8.88 -8.79
CA ILE A 127 -1.11 -7.59 -8.22
C ILE A 127 -1.62 -6.53 -9.18
N ILE A 128 -2.30 -5.53 -8.65
CA ILE A 128 -2.79 -4.38 -9.40
C ILE A 128 -2.19 -3.12 -8.79
N ILE A 129 -1.47 -2.34 -9.58
CA ILE A 129 -0.97 -1.02 -9.18
C ILE A 129 -1.86 0.06 -9.81
N ALA A 130 -2.25 1.04 -9.00
CA ALA A 130 -3.08 2.17 -9.40
C ALA A 130 -2.60 3.45 -8.70
N GLY A 131 -2.85 4.62 -9.28
CA GLY A 131 -2.38 5.92 -8.75
C GLY A 131 -1.17 6.52 -9.46
N ILE A 132 -0.56 5.75 -10.36
CA ILE A 132 0.54 6.16 -11.23
C ILE A 132 0.05 7.13 -12.34
N TYR A 133 0.53 8.37 -12.28
CA TYR A 133 0.34 9.40 -13.31
C TYR A 133 1.44 9.31 -14.38
N THR A 134 1.08 9.13 -15.65
CA THR A 134 2.04 8.77 -16.73
C THR A 134 2.14 9.79 -17.87
N ASP A 135 1.69 11.03 -17.67
CA ASP A 135 1.53 11.97 -18.80
C ASP A 135 2.85 12.67 -19.22
N THR A 136 3.97 12.45 -18.50
CA THR A 136 5.27 13.05 -18.82
C THR A 136 6.28 12.02 -19.35
N LYS A 137 7.10 12.40 -20.33
CA LYS A 137 8.13 11.50 -20.92
C LYS A 137 9.20 11.08 -19.91
N ASP A 138 9.54 11.95 -18.95
CA ASP A 138 10.52 11.68 -17.90
C ASP A 138 10.06 10.56 -16.94
N TYR A 139 8.75 10.39 -16.80
CA TYR A 139 8.17 9.31 -16.02
C TYR A 139 8.53 7.92 -16.58
N HIS A 140 8.52 7.78 -17.91
CA HIS A 140 8.88 6.51 -18.57
C HIS A 140 10.38 6.19 -18.50
N SER A 141 11.23 7.21 -18.37
CA SER A 141 12.68 7.02 -18.27
C SER A 141 13.12 6.69 -16.84
N ASN A 142 12.37 7.14 -15.82
CA ASN A 142 12.67 6.90 -14.41
C ASN A 142 12.30 5.47 -13.96
N VAL A 143 13.26 4.83 -13.30
CA VAL A 143 13.24 3.43 -12.90
C VAL A 143 12.26 3.13 -11.76
N SER A 144 11.93 4.13 -10.93
CA SER A 144 10.92 4.01 -9.88
C SER A 144 9.50 3.80 -10.42
N PHE A 145 9.32 4.05 -11.71
CA PHE A 145 8.03 3.98 -12.39
C PHE A 145 7.99 2.92 -13.49
N ARG A 146 9.09 2.17 -13.67
CA ARG A 146 9.15 1.10 -14.66
C ARG A 146 8.46 -0.14 -14.11
N PHE A 147 7.49 -0.62 -14.87
CA PHE A 147 6.96 -1.97 -14.74
C PHE A 147 8.00 -2.98 -15.28
N PRO A 148 7.90 -4.27 -14.91
CA PRO A 148 8.69 -5.31 -15.56
C PRO A 148 8.56 -5.23 -17.09
N GLU A 149 9.45 -5.92 -17.81
CA GLU A 149 9.18 -6.29 -19.20
C GLU A 149 7.93 -7.21 -19.21
N CYS A 150 6.75 -6.60 -19.24
CA CYS A 150 5.46 -7.26 -19.30
C CYS A 150 4.72 -6.78 -20.55
N GLU A 151 3.84 -7.64 -21.06
CA GLU A 151 3.08 -7.38 -22.27
C GLU A 151 2.26 -6.10 -22.10
N ILE A 152 2.53 -5.12 -22.97
CA ILE A 152 1.82 -3.86 -23.06
C ILE A 152 0.67 -4.08 -24.04
N PHE A 153 -0.57 -4.03 -23.56
CA PHE A 153 -1.72 -3.92 -24.45
C PHE A 153 -2.07 -2.44 -24.58
N GLU A 154 -1.75 -1.84 -25.72
CA GLU A 154 -2.26 -0.50 -26.07
C GLU A 154 -3.73 -0.59 -26.48
N LYS A 155 -4.58 0.18 -25.83
CA LYS A 155 -5.81 0.66 -26.47
C LYS A 155 -5.99 2.16 -26.20
N GLY A 156 -5.66 2.97 -27.20
CA GLY A 156 -5.89 4.42 -27.17
C GLY A 156 -4.65 5.27 -26.90
N LYS A 157 -4.80 6.59 -27.08
CA LYS A 157 -3.73 7.55 -27.45
C LYS A 157 -2.53 7.69 -26.51
N PHE A 158 -2.57 7.14 -25.28
CA PHE A 158 -1.46 6.51 -24.54
C PHE A 158 -2.08 5.82 -23.31
N GLU A 159 -2.40 4.53 -23.41
CA GLU A 159 -2.95 3.72 -22.31
C GLU A 159 -2.18 2.40 -22.22
N LYS A 160 -1.01 2.40 -21.57
CA LYS A 160 -0.33 1.13 -21.28
C LYS A 160 -1.02 0.47 -20.09
N VAL A 161 -1.77 -0.61 -20.37
CA VAL A 161 -2.18 -1.61 -19.38
C VAL A 161 -1.14 -2.71 -19.45
N TYR A 162 -0.45 -2.92 -18.33
CA TYR A 162 0.40 -4.08 -18.14
C TYR A 162 -0.50 -5.25 -17.76
N THR A 163 -0.35 -6.39 -18.43
CA THR A 163 -1.20 -7.57 -18.20
C THR A 163 -0.38 -8.75 -17.69
N GLY A 164 -1.10 -9.74 -17.14
CA GLY A 164 -0.51 -10.92 -16.51
C GLY A 164 -0.68 -10.88 -15.01
N PHE A 165 0.34 -11.32 -14.28
CA PHE A 165 0.29 -11.38 -12.81
C PHE A 165 0.37 -10.00 -12.16
N LEU A 166 1.18 -9.09 -12.71
CA LEU A 166 1.26 -7.70 -12.30
C LEU A 166 0.56 -6.85 -13.35
N LYS A 167 -0.42 -6.05 -12.91
CA LYS A 167 -1.25 -5.20 -13.74
C LYS A 167 -1.15 -3.75 -13.30
N ARG A 168 -1.24 -2.82 -14.26
CA ARG A 168 -1.52 -1.41 -13.95
C ARG A 168 -2.94 -1.11 -14.37
N ARG A 169 -3.72 -0.53 -13.46
CA ARG A 169 -5.09 -0.07 -13.75
C ARG A 169 -5.24 1.39 -13.38
N ARG A 170 -6.13 2.08 -14.09
CA ARG A 170 -6.51 3.43 -13.74
C ARG A 170 -7.46 3.42 -12.55
N LEU A 171 -7.40 4.47 -11.74
CA LEU A 171 -8.24 4.61 -10.57
C LEU A 171 -9.74 4.57 -10.92
N LYS A 172 -10.13 5.19 -12.04
CA LYS A 172 -11.53 5.19 -12.53
C LYS A 172 -12.09 3.79 -12.81
N GLU A 173 -11.25 2.82 -13.16
CA GLU A 173 -11.72 1.45 -13.46
C GLU A 173 -12.28 0.72 -12.22
N PHE A 174 -11.85 1.13 -11.02
CA PHE A 174 -12.41 0.61 -9.78
C PHE A 174 -13.80 1.17 -9.48
N ASN A 175 -14.23 2.24 -10.16
CA ASN A 175 -15.56 2.81 -10.01
C ASN A 175 -16.62 2.11 -10.88
N GLU A 176 -16.20 1.48 -11.98
CA GLU A 176 -17.13 0.90 -12.97
C GLU A 176 -17.46 -0.57 -12.67
N ASN A 177 -16.44 -1.40 -12.39
CA ASN A 177 -16.55 -2.74 -11.79
C ASN A 177 -15.13 -3.34 -11.68
N PRO A 178 -14.52 -3.44 -10.48
CA PRO A 178 -13.21 -4.05 -10.35
C PRO A 178 -13.33 -5.57 -10.46
N GLN A 179 -13.28 -6.10 -11.68
CA GLN A 179 -13.07 -7.53 -11.90
C GLN A 179 -11.68 -7.90 -11.39
N LEU A 180 -11.63 -8.80 -10.41
CA LEU A 180 -10.42 -9.30 -9.76
C LEU A 180 -10.38 -10.82 -9.87
N ASN A 181 -9.18 -11.38 -9.84
CA ASN A 181 -8.90 -12.81 -9.88
C ASN A 181 -9.23 -13.53 -8.54
N SER A 182 -9.68 -12.80 -7.51
CA SER A 182 -10.09 -13.34 -6.21
C SER A 182 -11.12 -12.44 -5.54
N GLU A 183 -12.05 -13.04 -4.79
CA GLU A 183 -13.01 -12.32 -3.93
C GLU A 183 -12.34 -11.70 -2.69
N ASN A 184 -11.26 -12.32 -2.20
CA ASN A 184 -10.49 -11.77 -1.09
C ASN A 184 -9.50 -10.73 -1.62
N VAL A 185 -9.47 -9.56 -0.99
CA VAL A 185 -8.61 -8.45 -1.41
C VAL A 185 -7.79 -7.93 -0.25
N TYR A 186 -6.50 -7.77 -0.52
CA TYR A 186 -5.60 -7.00 0.32
C TYR A 186 -5.30 -5.66 -0.36
N ILE A 187 -5.41 -4.55 0.38
CA ILE A 187 -5.15 -3.19 -0.14
C ILE A 187 -3.92 -2.63 0.56
N SER A 188 -2.92 -2.19 -0.19
CA SER A 188 -1.82 -1.39 0.32
C SER A 188 -1.93 0.02 -0.25
N VAL A 189 -1.81 1.03 0.60
CA VAL A 189 -1.91 2.44 0.19
C VAL A 189 -0.65 3.17 0.63
N ASP A 190 0.20 3.54 -0.32
CA ASP A 190 1.12 4.65 -0.11
C ASP A 190 0.39 5.95 -0.41
N LEU A 191 0.31 6.83 0.58
CA LEU A 191 -0.37 8.11 0.45
C LEU A 191 0.30 9.04 -0.55
N ASP A 192 1.54 8.75 -0.95
CA ASP A 192 2.24 9.53 -1.95
C ASP A 192 1.57 9.52 -3.32
N CYS A 193 0.63 8.61 -3.58
CA CYS A 193 -0.21 8.66 -4.78
C CYS A 193 -1.10 9.92 -4.85
N LEU A 194 -1.40 10.53 -3.70
CA LEU A 194 -2.27 11.69 -3.61
C LEU A 194 -1.56 12.99 -3.96
N THR A 195 -2.33 13.98 -4.40
CA THR A 195 -1.84 15.35 -4.61
C THR A 195 -1.36 15.99 -3.30
N GLU A 196 -0.49 16.99 -3.44
CA GLU A 196 0.01 17.81 -2.31
C GLU A 196 -1.11 18.54 -1.57
N ASP A 197 -2.30 18.70 -2.17
CA ASP A 197 -3.48 19.29 -1.52
C ASP A 197 -4.03 18.44 -0.37
N PHE A 198 -3.66 17.15 -0.29
CA PHE A 198 -4.19 16.23 0.72
C PHE A 198 -3.12 15.65 1.64
N VAL A 199 -1.87 15.55 1.20
CA VAL A 199 -0.82 14.93 2.00
C VAL A 199 0.55 15.47 1.63
N GLU A 200 1.43 15.55 2.61
CA GLU A 200 2.85 15.78 2.36
C GLU A 200 3.63 14.50 2.58
N THR A 201 4.36 14.06 1.56
CA THR A 201 5.18 12.85 1.61
C THR A 201 6.66 13.16 1.42
N LYS A 202 7.50 12.12 1.56
CA LYS A 202 8.95 12.22 1.37
C LYS A 202 9.38 11.88 -0.06
N TRP A 203 8.63 11.03 -0.74
CA TRP A 203 8.96 10.47 -2.05
C TRP A 203 8.32 11.23 -3.22
N GLY A 204 7.84 12.45 -2.96
CA GLY A 204 7.06 13.24 -3.92
C GLY A 204 5.59 12.82 -3.91
N ASN A 205 4.73 13.68 -4.42
CA ASN A 205 3.30 13.44 -4.49
C ASN A 205 2.88 13.09 -5.92
N GLY A 206 1.83 12.30 -6.04
CA GLY A 206 1.16 11.98 -7.29
C GLY A 206 0.03 12.95 -7.60
N GLU A 207 -0.87 12.51 -8.49
CA GLU A 207 -1.95 13.35 -9.02
C GLU A 207 -3.34 12.86 -8.59
N VAL A 208 -3.44 11.87 -7.69
CA VAL A 208 -4.73 11.34 -7.26
C VAL A 208 -5.39 12.29 -6.27
N VAL A 209 -6.64 12.66 -6.55
CA VAL A 209 -7.46 13.40 -5.58
C VAL A 209 -8.03 12.43 -4.55
N LEU A 210 -8.04 12.83 -3.27
CA LEU A 210 -8.45 11.96 -2.15
C LEU A 210 -9.83 11.31 -2.39
N ASP A 211 -10.82 12.07 -2.83
CA ASP A 211 -12.17 11.55 -3.06
C ASP A 211 -12.22 10.43 -4.10
N GLU A 212 -11.35 10.47 -5.12
CA GLU A 212 -11.27 9.41 -6.13
C GLU A 212 -10.76 8.11 -5.52
N LEU A 213 -9.70 8.19 -4.69
CA LEU A 213 -9.15 7.04 -3.97
C LEU A 213 -10.18 6.46 -2.99
N LEU A 214 -10.84 7.32 -2.22
CA LEU A 214 -11.85 6.91 -1.25
C LEU A 214 -13.04 6.22 -1.94
N ASN A 215 -13.45 6.72 -3.12
CA ASN A 215 -14.51 6.08 -3.91
C ASN A 215 -14.08 4.73 -4.49
N ALA A 216 -12.84 4.61 -4.99
CA ALA A 216 -12.30 3.33 -5.43
C ALA A 216 -12.30 2.30 -4.29
N ILE A 217 -11.81 2.67 -3.10
CA ILE A 217 -11.79 1.79 -1.92
C ILE A 217 -13.21 1.38 -1.50
N LYS A 218 -14.17 2.32 -1.47
CA LYS A 218 -15.58 2.02 -1.17
C LYS A 218 -16.17 1.02 -2.16
N ASN A 219 -15.89 1.18 -3.45
CA ASN A 219 -16.38 0.29 -4.49
C ASN A 219 -15.73 -1.11 -4.42
N ILE A 220 -14.43 -1.20 -4.11
CA ILE A 220 -13.78 -2.49 -3.86
C ILE A 220 -14.44 -3.18 -2.65
N LYS A 221 -14.60 -2.47 -1.53
CA LYS A 221 -15.24 -2.99 -0.30
C LYS A 221 -16.68 -3.47 -0.53
N LYS A 222 -17.41 -2.86 -1.47
CA LYS A 222 -18.79 -3.25 -1.82
C LYS A 222 -18.83 -4.58 -2.59
N ASN A 223 -17.82 -4.88 -3.39
CA ASN A 223 -17.82 -6.01 -4.33
C ASN A 223 -16.90 -7.17 -3.90
N HIS A 224 -16.02 -6.95 -2.93
CA HIS A 224 -14.98 -7.89 -2.52
C HIS A 224 -14.78 -7.89 -1.00
N LYS A 225 -14.30 -9.03 -0.47
CA LYS A 225 -13.98 -9.18 0.95
C LYS A 225 -12.59 -8.61 1.23
N ILE A 226 -12.53 -7.48 1.93
CA ILE A 226 -11.27 -6.90 2.40
C ILE A 226 -10.71 -7.74 3.55
N ILE A 227 -9.63 -8.48 3.26
CA ILE A 227 -8.95 -9.35 4.23
C ILE A 227 -7.81 -8.63 4.95
N GLY A 228 -7.33 -7.49 4.45
CA GLY A 228 -6.32 -6.69 5.14
C GLY A 228 -6.05 -5.39 4.39
N VAL A 229 -5.63 -4.37 5.14
CA VAL A 229 -5.23 -3.08 4.58
C VAL A 229 -4.00 -2.55 5.31
N ASP A 230 -3.07 -1.94 4.59
CA ASP A 230 -2.05 -1.07 5.17
C ASP A 230 -2.04 0.33 4.53
N VAL A 231 -1.64 1.32 5.33
CA VAL A 231 -1.51 2.72 4.92
C VAL A 231 -0.15 3.26 5.40
N CYS A 232 0.63 3.82 4.48
CA CYS A 232 1.91 4.49 4.72
C CYS A 232 2.03 5.79 3.90
N GLY A 233 3.23 6.36 3.82
CA GLY A 233 3.53 7.52 2.96
C GLY A 233 3.70 8.85 3.68
N LEU A 234 3.34 8.94 4.97
CA LEU A 234 3.45 10.20 5.71
C LEU A 234 4.90 10.57 6.05
N LYS A 235 5.18 11.85 6.21
CA LYS A 235 6.44 12.28 6.86
C LYS A 235 6.49 11.82 8.32
N GLU A 236 7.69 11.71 8.87
CA GLU A 236 7.90 11.35 10.29
C GLU A 236 7.22 12.35 11.26
N SER A 237 7.15 13.61 10.85
CA SER A 237 6.39 14.67 11.50
C SER A 237 5.26 15.12 10.55
N PRO A 238 4.12 14.43 10.53
CA PRO A 238 3.03 14.74 9.60
C PRO A 238 2.30 16.01 10.00
N ASP A 239 1.87 16.79 9.00
CA ASP A 239 1.05 17.98 9.18
C ASP A 239 -0.43 17.63 9.46
N GLU A 240 -1.24 18.61 9.89
CA GLU A 240 -2.65 18.37 10.21
C GLU A 240 -3.47 17.89 9.00
N LYS A 241 -3.13 18.36 7.80
CA LYS A 241 -3.79 17.97 6.55
C LYS A 241 -3.56 16.48 6.24
N SER A 242 -2.33 16.01 6.33
CA SER A 242 -1.97 14.59 6.19
C SER A 242 -2.67 13.72 7.24
N LEU A 243 -2.73 14.18 8.49
CA LEU A 243 -3.44 13.48 9.57
C LEU A 243 -4.95 13.41 9.31
N LYS A 244 -5.54 14.47 8.75
CA LYS A 244 -6.95 14.49 8.32
C LYS A 244 -7.21 13.45 7.22
N THR A 245 -6.30 13.33 6.25
CA THR A 245 -6.38 12.32 5.18
C THR A 245 -6.41 10.90 5.73
N VAL A 246 -5.51 10.56 6.66
CA VAL A 246 -5.52 9.26 7.35
C VAL A 246 -6.84 9.03 8.10
N SER A 247 -7.39 10.07 8.74
CA SER A 247 -8.72 10.00 9.38
C SER A 247 -9.83 9.62 8.39
N GLU A 248 -9.89 10.27 7.23
CA GLU A 248 -10.91 9.95 6.21
C GLU A 248 -10.75 8.51 5.68
N MET A 249 -9.51 8.07 5.46
CA MET A 249 -9.24 6.67 5.09
C MET A 249 -9.72 5.69 6.17
N VAL A 250 -9.31 5.88 7.42
CA VAL A 250 -9.68 4.99 8.53
C VAL A 250 -11.19 4.90 8.70
N LYS A 251 -11.94 6.01 8.51
CA LYS A 251 -13.42 5.98 8.55
C LYS A 251 -14.02 5.02 7.52
N ILE A 252 -13.48 4.98 6.31
CA ILE A 252 -13.97 4.11 5.23
C ILE A 252 -13.48 2.68 5.39
N LEU A 253 -12.25 2.51 5.87
CA LEU A 253 -11.61 1.22 6.07
C LEU A 253 -12.14 0.46 7.29
N LYS A 254 -12.70 1.14 8.29
CA LYS A 254 -13.44 0.49 9.39
C LYS A 254 -14.53 -0.41 8.78
N ILE A 255 -14.38 -1.72 8.95
CA ILE A 255 -15.31 -2.77 8.52
C ILE A 255 -15.98 -3.35 9.75
#